data_AF-A0A6I5ZB16-F1
#
_entry.id   AF-A0A6I5ZB16-F1
#
_cell.length_a   1.000
_cell.length_b   1.000
_cell.length_c   1.000
_cell.angle_alpha   90.00
_cell.angle_beta   90.00
_cell.angle_gamma   90.00
#
_symmetry.space_group_name_H-M   'P 1'
#
loop_
_entity.id
_entity.type
_entity.pdbx_description
1 polymer ?
#
loop_
_entity_poly.entity_id
_entity_poly.type
_entity_poly.pdbx_seq_one_letter_code
_entity_poly.pdbx_strand_id
1 'polypeptide(L)'
;MPESVPPRAHPVSRWLLAAPVAAFTLVVAGCGISQQTAATPPTPEITSAVAAPTTDAPLPTPSPVITVASAPAADDALRTLNTLAVKGRAPKTGYDRDLFGQAWSDDVTVDGGHNGCDTRNDILRRDLTGITLKPGSNGCAVLSGTLDDPYTGTTIRFVRGQGTSSAVQIDHVVALSDAWQKGAQQLSPQQRIDFANDPRNLQAVDGPTNQKKGAGDAATWLPPNRGYRCTYVSRQVEVKAAYRLWMTQAEKDAIIRVLSSCGATAPTTTERTATRTSTATPVPETTYTPPRLYAPPAETTPPVDAPSSAYYANCSAARAAGAAPLYAGQPGYRAKLDRDGDGVACE
;
A
#
# COMPACT_ATOMS: atom_id res chain seq x y z
N MET A 1 45.11 29.07 -41.14
CA MET A 1 46.21 28.48 -40.35
C MET A 1 45.99 28.94 -38.91
N PRO A 2 45.75 28.07 -37.90
CA PRO A 2 45.79 26.60 -37.84
C PRO A 2 44.36 25.99 -37.90
N GLU A 3 44.09 24.87 -38.59
CA GLU A 3 44.40 23.45 -38.34
C GLU A 3 43.52 22.77 -37.28
N SER A 4 42.48 22.12 -37.80
CA SER A 4 41.47 21.30 -37.13
C SER A 4 41.93 19.85 -36.99
N VAL A 5 41.92 19.34 -35.75
CA VAL A 5 42.25 17.96 -35.39
C VAL A 5 41.02 17.05 -35.53
N PRO A 6 41.06 15.95 -36.29
CA PRO A 6 39.97 14.96 -36.34
C PRO A 6 40.05 13.92 -35.20
N PRO A 7 38.92 13.29 -34.81
CA PRO A 7 38.87 12.32 -33.72
C PRO A 7 39.39 10.93 -34.12
N ARG A 8 40.03 10.26 -33.14
CA ARG A 8 40.59 8.90 -33.22
C ARG A 8 39.49 7.84 -33.31
N ALA A 9 39.64 6.92 -34.26
CA ALA A 9 38.88 5.67 -34.35
C ALA A 9 39.50 4.58 -33.43
N HIS A 10 38.66 3.84 -32.71
CA HIS A 10 39.05 2.66 -31.94
C HIS A 10 38.90 1.38 -32.78
N PRO A 11 39.81 0.40 -32.65
CA PRO A 11 39.87 -0.77 -33.53
C PRO A 11 38.87 -1.87 -33.16
N VAL A 12 38.32 -2.47 -34.21
CA VAL A 12 37.52 -3.70 -34.21
C VAL A 12 38.45 -4.91 -34.06
N SER A 13 38.29 -5.72 -33.01
CA SER A 13 39.06 -6.95 -32.83
C SER A 13 38.26 -8.16 -33.32
N ARG A 14 38.61 -8.65 -34.50
CA ARG A 14 38.24 -9.98 -35.03
C ARG A 14 39.23 -11.01 -34.46
N TRP A 15 38.73 -12.13 -33.93
CA TRP A 15 39.53 -13.31 -33.63
C TRP A 15 39.06 -14.48 -34.51
N LEU A 16 39.99 -15.02 -35.31
CA LEU A 16 39.86 -16.23 -36.09
C LEU A 16 40.94 -17.22 -35.64
N LEU A 17 40.49 -18.47 -35.42
CA LEU A 17 41.14 -19.78 -35.67
C LEU A 17 42.46 -20.15 -34.95
N ALA A 18 42.42 -21.29 -34.25
CA ALA A 18 43.42 -22.36 -34.41
C ALA A 18 42.91 -23.68 -33.77
N ALA A 19 42.93 -24.76 -34.54
CA ALA A 19 42.81 -26.14 -34.08
C ALA A 19 44.19 -26.76 -33.88
N PRO A 20 44.32 -27.84 -33.09
CA PRO A 20 45.33 -28.85 -33.38
C PRO A 20 44.74 -30.25 -33.52
N VAL A 21 45.21 -30.91 -34.57
CA VAL A 21 45.14 -32.35 -34.83
C VAL A 21 46.23 -33.04 -34.02
N ALA A 22 45.92 -34.13 -33.33
CA ALA A 22 46.90 -35.12 -32.90
C ALA A 22 46.32 -36.52 -33.07
N ALA A 23 46.93 -37.28 -33.97
CA ALA A 23 46.69 -38.69 -34.21
C ALA A 23 47.56 -39.54 -33.28
N PHE A 24 47.02 -40.64 -32.76
CA PHE A 24 47.81 -41.79 -32.32
C PHE A 24 47.06 -43.09 -32.64
N THR A 25 47.82 -44.04 -33.18
CA THR A 25 47.41 -45.29 -33.80
C THR A 25 47.46 -46.49 -32.84
N LEU A 26 46.54 -47.44 -33.11
CA LEU A 26 46.56 -48.90 -32.94
C LEU A 26 46.79 -49.54 -31.54
N VAL A 27 45.89 -50.46 -31.15
CA VAL A 27 46.12 -51.93 -31.19
C VAL A 27 44.75 -52.65 -31.26
N VAL A 28 44.65 -53.63 -32.16
CA VAL A 28 43.52 -54.55 -32.33
C VAL A 28 43.75 -55.82 -31.49
N ALA A 29 42.74 -56.26 -30.75
CA ALA A 29 42.59 -57.66 -30.34
C ALA A 29 41.10 -57.97 -30.19
N GLY A 30 40.59 -58.83 -31.08
CA GLY A 30 39.22 -59.31 -31.03
C GLY A 30 39.02 -60.38 -29.95
N CYS A 31 37.76 -60.52 -29.52
CA CYS A 31 37.22 -61.76 -29.00
C CYS A 31 35.71 -61.79 -29.23
N GLY A 32 35.21 -62.98 -29.52
CA GLY A 32 33.92 -63.24 -30.12
C GLY A 32 32.72 -63.11 -29.19
N ILE A 33 31.58 -63.03 -29.84
CA ILE A 33 30.21 -63.00 -29.31
C ILE A 33 29.88 -64.36 -28.65
N SER A 34 29.21 -64.36 -27.48
CA SER A 34 28.11 -65.29 -27.17
C SER A 34 27.33 -64.92 -25.90
N GLN A 35 26.06 -64.60 -26.14
CA GLN A 35 24.83 -64.72 -25.34
C GLN A 35 24.92 -64.92 -23.81
N GLN A 36 24.25 -64.01 -23.08
CA GLN A 36 23.45 -64.39 -21.92
C GLN A 36 22.28 -63.43 -21.71
N THR A 37 21.07 -63.98 -21.83
CA THR A 37 19.80 -63.36 -21.47
C THR A 37 19.71 -63.24 -19.95
N ALA A 38 19.79 -62.01 -19.42
CA ALA A 38 19.51 -61.72 -18.02
C ALA A 38 18.17 -60.97 -17.91
N ALA A 39 17.21 -61.62 -17.26
CA ALA A 39 15.89 -61.07 -16.97
C ALA A 39 15.98 -59.93 -15.94
N THR A 40 15.26 -58.83 -16.20
CA THR A 40 15.12 -57.69 -15.29
C THR A 40 14.12 -58.04 -14.17
N PRO A 41 14.43 -57.81 -12.88
CA PRO A 41 13.45 -57.98 -11.81
C PRO A 41 12.42 -56.82 -11.81
N PRO A 42 11.17 -57.04 -11.37
CA PRO A 42 10.16 -56.00 -11.34
C PRO A 42 10.43 -54.95 -10.26
N THR A 43 10.26 -53.67 -10.64
CA THR A 43 10.26 -52.51 -9.75
C THR A 43 9.06 -52.56 -8.79
N PRO A 44 9.23 -52.31 -7.48
CA PRO A 44 8.08 -52.20 -6.59
C PRO A 44 7.36 -50.86 -6.83
N GLU A 45 6.11 -50.92 -7.27
CA GLU A 45 5.19 -49.77 -7.26
C GLU A 45 4.79 -49.48 -5.81
N ILE A 46 5.31 -48.39 -5.24
CA ILE A 46 4.75 -47.80 -4.03
C ILE A 46 3.62 -46.89 -4.47
N THR A 47 2.39 -47.42 -4.43
CA THR A 47 1.16 -46.66 -4.63
C THR A 47 0.94 -45.73 -3.44
N SER A 48 1.59 -44.56 -3.47
CA SER A 48 1.35 -43.49 -2.51
C SER A 48 0.09 -42.74 -2.94
N ALA A 49 -1.08 -43.21 -2.47
CA ALA A 49 -2.34 -42.51 -2.60
C ALA A 49 -2.35 -41.31 -1.65
N VAL A 50 -1.76 -40.19 -2.08
CA VAL A 50 -1.96 -38.89 -1.43
C VAL A 50 -3.36 -38.41 -1.80
N ALA A 51 -4.32 -38.59 -0.88
CA ALA A 51 -5.61 -37.93 -0.99
C ALA A 51 -5.38 -36.41 -0.97
N ALA A 52 -5.64 -35.76 -2.10
CA ALA A 52 -5.65 -34.30 -2.17
C ALA A 52 -6.77 -33.78 -1.25
N PRO A 53 -6.50 -32.87 -0.30
CA PRO A 53 -7.56 -32.24 0.47
C PRO A 53 -8.34 -31.32 -0.49
N THR A 54 -9.49 -31.76 -0.95
CA THR A 54 -10.53 -30.91 -1.54
C THR A 54 -11.15 -30.07 -0.43
N THR A 55 -10.47 -28.98 -0.07
CA THR A 55 -11.08 -27.93 0.74
C THR A 55 -11.28 -26.72 -0.17
N ASP A 56 -12.25 -26.83 -1.08
CA ASP A 56 -12.76 -25.69 -1.84
C ASP A 56 -13.75 -24.91 -0.95
N ALA A 57 -13.29 -24.54 0.25
CA ALA A 57 -14.05 -23.66 1.11
C ALA A 57 -14.03 -22.26 0.47
N PRO A 58 -15.19 -21.63 0.25
CA PRO A 58 -15.22 -20.29 -0.32
C PRO A 58 -14.39 -19.34 0.52
N LEU A 59 -13.48 -18.60 -0.11
CA LEU A 59 -12.67 -17.60 0.56
C LEU A 59 -13.57 -16.59 1.30
N PRO A 60 -13.19 -16.17 2.52
CA PRO A 60 -13.92 -15.13 3.22
C PRO A 60 -13.94 -13.87 2.34
N THR A 61 -15.14 -13.41 2.04
CA THR A 61 -15.34 -12.19 1.23
C THR A 61 -15.24 -10.99 2.16
N PRO A 62 -14.57 -9.89 1.76
CA PRO A 62 -14.45 -8.73 2.64
C PRO A 62 -15.83 -8.13 2.92
N SER A 63 -16.01 -7.64 4.15
CA SER A 63 -17.22 -6.95 4.56
C SER A 63 -17.54 -5.79 3.60
N PRO A 64 -18.80 -5.65 3.14
CA PRO A 64 -19.17 -4.57 2.23
C PRO A 64 -19.02 -3.21 2.90
N VAL A 65 -18.78 -2.17 2.10
CA VAL A 65 -18.72 -0.79 2.61
C VAL A 65 -20.13 -0.34 3.03
N ILE A 66 -20.26 0.06 4.29
CA ILE A 66 -21.53 0.59 4.81
C ILE A 66 -21.79 1.95 4.14
N THR A 67 -22.90 2.05 3.40
CA THR A 67 -23.33 3.31 2.80
C THR A 67 -24.10 4.14 3.83
N VAL A 68 -23.65 5.36 4.07
CA VAL A 68 -24.33 6.32 4.95
C VAL A 68 -25.15 7.27 4.08
N ALA A 69 -26.46 7.01 4.01
CA ALA A 69 -27.42 7.84 3.28
C ALA A 69 -28.60 8.31 4.15
N SER A 70 -28.58 8.01 5.45
CA SER A 70 -29.69 8.28 6.37
C SER A 70 -29.24 9.07 7.60
N ALA A 71 -30.18 9.83 8.18
CA ALA A 71 -29.96 10.62 9.39
C ALA A 71 -29.46 9.79 10.58
N PRO A 72 -30.02 8.59 10.91
CA PRO A 72 -29.54 7.80 12.05
C PRO A 72 -28.07 7.37 11.92
N ALA A 73 -27.65 6.94 10.73
CA ALA A 73 -26.25 6.57 10.49
C ALA A 73 -25.30 7.77 10.57
N ALA A 74 -25.77 8.95 10.16
CA ALA A 74 -25.02 10.20 10.30
C ALA A 74 -24.93 10.65 11.78
N ASP A 75 -25.98 10.44 12.59
CA ASP A 75 -25.98 10.68 14.03
C ASP A 75 -24.99 9.79 14.78
N ASP A 76 -24.92 8.51 14.43
CA ASP A 76 -23.97 7.57 15.03
C ASP A 76 -22.51 7.95 14.70
N ALA A 77 -22.25 8.37 13.47
CA ALA A 77 -20.96 8.92 13.06
C ALA A 77 -20.64 10.21 13.84
N LEU A 78 -21.61 11.11 14.01
CA LEU A 78 -21.42 12.34 14.79
C LEU A 78 -21.14 12.05 16.27
N ARG A 79 -21.81 11.04 16.85
CA ARG A 79 -21.58 10.59 18.23
C ARG A 79 -20.15 10.08 18.40
N THR A 80 -19.69 9.25 17.45
CA THR A 80 -18.31 8.72 17.44
C THR A 80 -17.29 9.84 17.23
N LEU A 81 -17.53 10.77 16.30
CA LEU A 81 -16.65 11.93 16.06
C LEU A 81 -16.43 12.77 17.33
N ASN A 82 -17.44 12.82 18.20
CA ASN A 82 -17.36 13.57 19.46
C ASN A 82 -16.50 12.89 20.53
N THR A 83 -16.13 11.61 20.37
CA THR A 83 -15.20 10.92 21.28
C THR A 83 -13.74 11.05 20.84
N LEU A 84 -13.49 11.39 19.56
CA LEU A 84 -12.14 11.53 19.03
C LEU A 84 -11.42 12.74 19.62
N ALA A 85 -10.15 12.54 19.97
CA ALA A 85 -9.28 13.62 20.40
C ALA A 85 -9.09 14.64 19.26
N VAL A 86 -9.01 15.92 19.63
CA VAL A 86 -8.74 17.02 18.69
C VAL A 86 -7.39 17.63 19.03
N LYS A 87 -6.45 17.62 18.07
CA LYS A 87 -5.10 18.19 18.21
C LYS A 87 -4.61 18.74 16.86
N GLY A 88 -3.55 19.54 16.88
CA GLY A 88 -2.85 19.94 15.66
C GLY A 88 -2.21 18.75 14.92
N ARG A 89 -1.70 19.00 13.71
CA ARG A 89 -0.85 18.02 13.00
C ARG A 89 0.49 17.90 13.73
N ALA A 90 0.92 16.68 14.01
CA ALA A 90 2.30 16.40 14.39
C ALA A 90 3.24 16.57 13.18
N PRO A 91 4.55 16.76 13.39
CA PRO A 91 5.52 16.78 12.30
C PRO A 91 5.46 15.50 11.45
N LYS A 92 5.78 15.63 10.15
CA LYS A 92 5.95 14.47 9.25
C LYS A 92 7.30 13.77 9.42
N THR A 93 8.17 14.27 10.30
CA THR A 93 9.50 13.69 10.55
C THR A 93 9.41 12.19 10.84
N GLY A 94 10.31 11.42 10.24
CA GLY A 94 10.37 9.96 10.40
C GLY A 94 9.28 9.20 9.65
N TYR A 95 8.40 9.86 8.91
CA TYR A 95 7.45 9.18 8.05
C TYR A 95 8.17 8.50 6.88
N ASP A 96 7.96 7.20 6.78
CA ASP A 96 8.22 6.38 5.60
C ASP A 96 6.98 5.50 5.37
N ARG A 97 6.60 5.30 4.10
CA ARG A 97 5.46 4.46 3.74
C ARG A 97 5.73 3.00 4.15
N ASP A 98 6.97 2.55 4.12
CA ASP A 98 7.35 1.17 4.43
C ASP A 98 7.15 0.83 5.91
N LEU A 99 6.99 1.84 6.78
CA LEU A 99 6.60 1.65 8.18
C LEU A 99 5.17 1.11 8.34
N PHE A 100 4.37 1.11 7.27
CA PHE A 100 3.05 0.48 7.19
C PHE A 100 3.11 -0.93 6.58
N GLY A 101 4.31 -1.49 6.42
CA GLY A 101 4.53 -2.84 5.92
C GLY A 101 4.42 -2.96 4.41
N GLN A 102 4.47 -4.21 3.95
CA GLN A 102 4.32 -4.53 2.54
C GLN A 102 2.96 -4.02 2.03
N ALA A 103 2.97 -3.37 0.87
CA ALA A 103 1.75 -2.97 0.19
C ALA A 103 0.86 -4.19 -0.10
N TRP A 104 -0.40 -4.11 0.33
CA TRP A 104 -1.43 -5.13 0.10
C TRP A 104 -1.12 -6.47 0.77
N SER A 105 -0.56 -6.41 1.98
CA SER A 105 -0.21 -7.61 2.76
C SER A 105 -1.45 -8.40 3.18
N ASP A 106 -1.43 -9.70 2.94
CA ASP A 106 -2.38 -10.65 3.53
C ASP A 106 -2.03 -10.99 4.99
N ASP A 107 -0.83 -10.66 5.45
CA ASP A 107 -0.36 -10.90 6.83
C ASP A 107 -0.89 -9.81 7.78
N VAL A 108 -2.21 -9.80 7.97
CA VAL A 108 -2.93 -8.82 8.79
C VAL A 108 -4.00 -9.45 9.67
N THR A 109 -4.30 -8.79 10.79
CA THR A 109 -5.25 -9.32 11.79
C THR A 109 -6.68 -8.78 11.65
N VAL A 110 -6.90 -7.94 10.64
CA VAL A 110 -8.20 -7.34 10.29
C VAL A 110 -8.95 -8.17 9.25
N ASP A 111 -10.21 -7.83 9.01
CA ASP A 111 -11.06 -8.45 7.99
C ASP A 111 -10.31 -8.64 6.66
N GLY A 112 -10.35 -9.86 6.12
CA GLY A 112 -9.68 -10.21 4.86
C GLY A 112 -8.25 -10.70 4.99
N GLY A 113 -7.64 -10.63 6.19
CA GLY A 113 -6.30 -11.18 6.40
C GLY A 113 -6.25 -12.71 6.46
N HIS A 114 -5.07 -13.25 6.13
CA HIS A 114 -4.74 -14.67 6.10
C HIS A 114 -5.69 -15.53 5.26
N ASN A 115 -6.27 -14.95 4.20
CA ASN A 115 -7.17 -15.66 3.32
C ASN A 115 -6.46 -16.21 2.06
N GLY A 116 -5.17 -15.91 1.87
CA GLY A 116 -4.38 -16.32 0.72
C GLY A 116 -4.45 -15.36 -0.48
N CYS A 117 -5.18 -14.25 -0.35
CA CYS A 117 -5.26 -13.17 -1.33
C CYS A 117 -4.55 -11.92 -0.82
N ASP A 118 -3.89 -11.19 -1.72
CA ASP A 118 -3.43 -9.84 -1.37
C ASP A 118 -4.64 -8.92 -1.16
N THR A 119 -4.50 -7.97 -0.23
CA THR A 119 -5.58 -7.05 0.15
C THR A 119 -6.13 -6.29 -1.05
N ARG A 120 -5.30 -5.96 -2.05
CA ARG A 120 -5.78 -5.24 -3.23
C ARG A 120 -6.81 -6.09 -3.97
N ASN A 121 -6.57 -7.38 -4.14
CA ASN A 121 -7.52 -8.27 -4.79
C ASN A 121 -8.77 -8.49 -3.95
N ASP A 122 -8.67 -8.51 -2.62
CA ASP A 122 -9.84 -8.50 -1.75
C ASP A 122 -10.72 -7.28 -1.99
N ILE A 123 -10.13 -6.08 -1.99
CA ILE A 123 -10.88 -4.85 -2.24
C ILE A 123 -11.48 -4.82 -3.65
N LEU A 124 -10.75 -5.28 -4.67
CA LEU A 124 -11.30 -5.39 -6.02
C LEU A 124 -12.47 -6.39 -6.09
N ARG A 125 -12.41 -7.52 -5.37
CA ARG A 125 -13.51 -8.48 -5.30
C ARG A 125 -14.74 -7.91 -4.60
N ARG A 126 -14.53 -7.08 -3.57
CA ARG A 126 -15.61 -6.40 -2.84
C ARG A 126 -16.27 -5.31 -3.67
N ASP A 127 -15.47 -4.50 -4.36
CA ASP A 127 -15.93 -3.23 -4.95
C ASP A 127 -16.29 -3.33 -6.44
N LEU A 128 -15.80 -4.35 -7.15
CA LEU A 128 -16.14 -4.54 -8.56
C LEU A 128 -17.31 -5.50 -8.75
N THR A 129 -18.14 -5.21 -9.75
CA THR A 129 -19.18 -6.11 -10.24
C THR A 129 -18.74 -6.80 -11.52
N GLY A 130 -19.37 -7.94 -11.86
CA GLY A 130 -19.08 -8.67 -13.10
C GLY A 130 -17.61 -9.11 -13.23
N ILE A 131 -16.99 -9.52 -12.13
CA ILE A 131 -15.56 -9.81 -12.10
C ILE A 131 -15.17 -11.04 -12.91
N THR A 132 -13.97 -11.01 -13.48
CA THR A 132 -13.28 -12.17 -14.04
C THR A 132 -12.06 -12.49 -13.20
N LEU A 133 -11.94 -13.71 -12.71
CA LEU A 133 -10.80 -14.17 -11.92
C LEU A 133 -9.78 -14.88 -12.80
N LYS A 134 -8.49 -14.79 -12.44
CA LYS A 134 -7.41 -15.51 -13.12
C LYS A 134 -7.51 -16.99 -12.77
N PRO A 135 -7.58 -17.91 -13.75
CA PRO A 135 -7.50 -19.33 -13.49
C PRO A 135 -6.20 -19.69 -12.74
N GLY A 136 -6.29 -20.61 -11.79
CA GLY A 136 -5.14 -21.03 -10.98
C GLY A 136 -4.64 -20.01 -9.96
N SER A 137 -5.41 -18.93 -9.68
CA SER A 137 -5.08 -17.96 -8.62
C SER A 137 -5.77 -18.24 -7.28
N ASN A 138 -6.33 -19.44 -7.11
CA ASN A 138 -7.14 -19.82 -5.94
C ASN A 138 -8.29 -18.82 -5.67
N GLY A 139 -8.86 -18.25 -6.73
CA GLY A 139 -9.93 -17.26 -6.63
C GLY A 139 -9.48 -15.84 -6.30
N CYS A 140 -8.19 -15.57 -6.08
CA CYS A 140 -7.76 -14.23 -5.65
C CYS A 140 -7.67 -13.23 -6.79
N ALA A 141 -6.96 -13.55 -7.86
CA ALA A 141 -6.47 -12.53 -8.77
C ALA A 141 -7.57 -12.03 -9.73
N VAL A 142 -8.08 -10.81 -9.51
CA VAL A 142 -9.09 -10.16 -10.36
C VAL A 142 -8.46 -9.65 -11.66
N LEU A 143 -8.85 -10.21 -12.79
CA LEU A 143 -8.40 -9.80 -14.13
C LEU A 143 -9.21 -8.64 -14.69
N SER A 144 -10.51 -8.59 -14.40
CA SER A 144 -11.39 -7.54 -14.92
C SER A 144 -12.65 -7.41 -14.06
N GLY A 145 -13.32 -6.29 -14.16
CA GLY A 145 -14.65 -6.04 -13.57
C GLY A 145 -15.15 -4.65 -13.93
N THR A 146 -16.23 -4.23 -13.31
CA THR A 146 -16.81 -2.90 -13.47
C THR A 146 -16.87 -2.22 -12.10
N LEU A 147 -16.29 -1.04 -11.99
CA LEU A 147 -16.35 -0.19 -10.81
C LEU A 147 -17.41 0.87 -11.02
N ASP A 148 -18.41 0.92 -10.15
CA ASP A 148 -19.24 2.12 -9.99
C ASP A 148 -18.50 3.04 -9.00
N ASP A 149 -17.67 3.95 -9.52
CA ASP A 149 -16.68 4.67 -8.73
C ASP A 149 -17.36 5.62 -7.73
N PRO A 150 -17.18 5.42 -6.42
CA PRO A 150 -17.85 6.25 -5.42
C PRO A 150 -17.32 7.68 -5.42
N TYR A 151 -16.08 7.94 -5.87
CA TYR A 151 -15.49 9.28 -5.79
C TYR A 151 -15.98 10.22 -6.88
N THR A 152 -16.13 9.74 -8.11
CA THR A 152 -16.57 10.52 -9.26
C THR A 152 -18.05 10.31 -9.59
N GLY A 153 -18.65 9.19 -9.17
CA GLY A 153 -20.00 8.78 -9.58
C GLY A 153 -20.05 8.24 -11.01
N THR A 154 -18.90 7.93 -11.62
CA THR A 154 -18.80 7.39 -12.97
C THR A 154 -18.55 5.88 -12.94
N THR A 155 -18.89 5.18 -14.02
CA THR A 155 -18.60 3.75 -14.16
C THR A 155 -17.28 3.55 -14.91
N ILE A 156 -16.40 2.72 -14.36
CA ILE A 156 -15.06 2.43 -14.90
C ILE A 156 -14.95 0.93 -15.18
N ARG A 157 -14.61 0.56 -16.41
CA ARG A 157 -14.27 -0.82 -16.76
C ARG A 157 -12.83 -1.11 -16.33
N PHE A 158 -12.64 -1.88 -15.28
CA PHE A 158 -11.32 -2.34 -14.86
C PHE A 158 -10.85 -3.51 -15.72
N VAL A 159 -9.63 -3.41 -16.26
CA VAL A 159 -8.90 -4.50 -16.89
C VAL A 159 -7.48 -4.47 -16.36
N ARG A 160 -7.04 -5.57 -15.76
CA ARG A 160 -5.66 -5.74 -15.30
C ARG A 160 -4.71 -5.75 -16.50
N GLY A 161 -3.68 -4.93 -16.42
CA GLY A 161 -2.68 -4.78 -17.47
C GLY A 161 -1.72 -3.63 -17.19
N GLN A 162 -0.62 -3.59 -17.93
CA GLN A 162 0.30 -2.46 -17.95
C GLN A 162 -0.43 -1.22 -18.46
N GLY A 163 -0.33 -0.10 -17.74
CA GLY A 163 -1.02 1.16 -18.07
C GLY A 163 -2.54 1.19 -17.83
N THR A 164 -3.19 0.05 -17.59
CA THR A 164 -4.66 0.01 -17.35
C THR A 164 -5.01 -0.24 -15.89
N SER A 165 -4.13 -0.94 -15.14
CA SER A 165 -4.40 -1.25 -13.73
C SER A 165 -4.44 0.00 -12.84
N SER A 166 -3.77 1.07 -13.24
CA SER A 166 -3.73 2.35 -12.52
C SER A 166 -5.00 3.19 -12.67
N ALA A 167 -5.88 2.84 -13.62
CA ALA A 167 -7.19 3.50 -13.77
C ALA A 167 -8.10 3.27 -12.56
N VAL A 168 -7.96 2.11 -11.90
CA VAL A 168 -8.59 1.82 -10.61
C VAL A 168 -7.52 1.64 -9.54
N GLN A 169 -7.48 2.57 -8.59
CA GLN A 169 -6.58 2.50 -7.43
C GLN A 169 -7.35 2.06 -6.20
N ILE A 170 -6.64 1.50 -5.22
CA ILE A 170 -7.19 1.27 -3.89
C ILE A 170 -6.73 2.45 -3.03
N ASP A 171 -7.66 3.33 -2.67
CA ASP A 171 -7.38 4.47 -1.82
C ASP A 171 -7.43 4.09 -0.34
N HIS A 172 -6.55 4.72 0.44
CA HIS A 172 -6.65 4.83 1.88
C HIS A 172 -7.55 6.03 2.21
N VAL A 173 -8.80 5.79 2.58
CA VAL A 173 -9.81 6.81 2.90
C VAL A 173 -9.25 7.82 3.93
N VAL A 174 -8.53 7.33 4.93
CA VAL A 174 -7.56 8.10 5.73
C VAL A 174 -6.15 7.78 5.22
N ALA A 175 -5.52 8.74 4.54
CA ALA A 175 -4.21 8.55 3.92
C ALA A 175 -3.10 8.24 4.94
N LEU A 176 -2.15 7.38 4.59
CA LEU A 176 -1.07 6.94 5.50
C LEU A 176 -0.23 8.13 6.04
N SER A 177 0.11 9.09 5.18
CA SER A 177 0.85 10.29 5.60
C SER A 177 0.02 11.24 6.46
N ASP A 178 -1.30 11.25 6.32
CA ASP A 178 -2.19 12.02 7.20
C ASP A 178 -2.26 11.35 8.58
N ALA A 179 -2.46 10.03 8.58
CA ALA A 179 -2.51 9.20 9.78
C ALA A 179 -1.22 9.32 10.60
N TRP A 180 -0.04 9.32 9.98
CA TRP A 180 1.24 9.52 10.67
C TRP A 180 1.26 10.77 11.53
N GLN A 181 0.89 11.90 10.92
CA GLN A 181 0.82 13.21 11.57
C GLN A 181 -0.35 13.32 12.58
N LYS A 182 -1.20 12.29 12.65
CA LYS A 182 -2.40 12.27 13.48
C LYS A 182 -2.50 11.04 14.39
N GLY A 183 -1.38 10.37 14.63
CA GLY A 183 -1.23 9.36 15.68
C GLY A 183 -0.66 8.03 15.25
N ALA A 184 -0.56 7.75 13.94
CA ALA A 184 -0.05 6.46 13.47
C ALA A 184 1.43 6.23 13.82
N GLN A 185 2.21 7.29 14.09
CA GLN A 185 3.57 7.16 14.63
C GLN A 185 3.63 6.48 16.02
N GLN A 186 2.51 6.44 16.75
CA GLN A 186 2.40 5.81 18.08
C GLN A 186 1.85 4.38 18.00
N LEU A 187 1.38 3.95 16.83
CA LEU A 187 0.90 2.59 16.63
C LEU A 187 2.08 1.62 16.65
N SER A 188 1.82 0.38 17.08
CA SER A 188 2.78 -0.70 16.89
C SER A 188 3.02 -0.94 15.38
N PRO A 189 4.12 -1.57 14.98
CA PRO A 189 4.35 -1.96 13.59
C PRO A 189 3.15 -2.74 13.02
N GLN A 190 2.66 -3.77 13.73
CA GLN A 190 1.51 -4.56 13.27
C GLN A 190 0.25 -3.69 13.09
N GLN A 191 -0.05 -2.78 14.02
CA GLN A 191 -1.20 -1.90 13.89
C GLN A 191 -1.11 -0.97 12.68
N ARG A 192 0.10 -0.56 12.25
CA ARG A 192 0.27 0.19 11.00
C ARG A 192 0.03 -0.68 9.77
N ILE A 193 0.47 -1.94 9.80
CA ILE A 193 0.20 -2.91 8.73
C ILE A 193 -1.31 -3.14 8.63
N ASP A 194 -1.97 -3.40 9.75
CA ASP A 194 -3.42 -3.54 9.81
C ASP A 194 -4.11 -2.27 9.30
N PHE A 195 -3.70 -1.06 9.74
CA PHE A 195 -4.28 0.21 9.28
C PHE A 195 -4.19 0.40 7.75
N ALA A 196 -3.09 -0.03 7.15
CA ALA A 196 -2.86 0.10 5.72
C ALA A 196 -3.61 -0.95 4.89
N ASN A 197 -4.10 -2.02 5.50
CA ASN A 197 -4.75 -3.12 4.80
C ASN A 197 -6.20 -3.40 5.29
N ASP A 198 -6.71 -2.65 6.26
CA ASP A 198 -8.09 -2.79 6.74
C ASP A 198 -9.11 -2.35 5.68
N PRO A 199 -10.03 -3.23 5.24
CA PRO A 199 -11.11 -2.88 4.32
C PRO A 199 -11.95 -1.68 4.75
N ARG A 200 -12.05 -1.37 6.05
CA ARG A 200 -12.69 -0.14 6.58
C ARG A 200 -12.01 1.12 6.03
N ASN A 201 -10.68 1.10 5.91
CA ASN A 201 -9.87 2.20 5.41
C ASN A 201 -9.61 2.15 3.88
N LEU A 202 -10.01 1.07 3.19
CA LEU A 202 -9.71 0.89 1.77
C LEU A 202 -10.92 1.02 0.85
N GLN A 203 -10.76 1.65 -0.31
CA GLN A 203 -11.81 1.79 -1.33
C GLN A 203 -11.22 1.74 -2.74
N ALA A 204 -11.77 0.89 -3.62
CA ALA A 204 -11.47 0.98 -5.05
C ALA A 204 -12.09 2.26 -5.63
N VAL A 205 -11.27 3.06 -6.32
CA VAL A 205 -11.66 4.38 -6.85
C VAL A 205 -10.95 4.72 -8.17
N ASP A 206 -11.45 5.75 -8.86
CA ASP A 206 -10.76 6.40 -9.98
C ASP A 206 -9.33 6.87 -9.61
N GLY A 207 -8.34 6.42 -10.39
CA GLY A 207 -6.93 6.70 -10.13
C GLY A 207 -6.56 8.19 -10.14
N PRO A 208 -6.84 8.96 -11.20
CA PRO A 208 -6.57 10.40 -11.24
C PRO A 208 -7.24 11.19 -10.11
N THR A 209 -8.47 10.84 -9.75
CA THR A 209 -9.18 11.48 -8.63
C THR A 209 -8.50 11.19 -7.29
N ASN A 210 -8.02 9.96 -7.09
CA ASN A 210 -7.24 9.60 -5.91
C ASN A 210 -5.89 10.31 -5.82
N GLN A 211 -5.19 10.48 -6.95
CA GLN A 211 -3.95 11.24 -7.00
C GLN A 211 -4.16 12.70 -6.59
N LYS A 212 -5.28 13.31 -7.01
CA LYS A 212 -5.67 14.67 -6.59
C LYS A 212 -5.99 14.77 -5.09
N LYS A 213 -6.54 13.71 -4.49
CA LYS A 213 -6.75 13.64 -3.03
C LYS A 213 -5.43 13.70 -2.27
N GLY A 214 -4.43 12.95 -2.71
CA GLY A 214 -3.13 12.85 -2.06
C GLY A 214 -3.27 12.50 -0.57
N ALA A 215 -2.59 13.27 0.30
CA ALA A 215 -2.66 13.13 1.75
C ALA A 215 -3.70 14.08 2.41
N GLY A 216 -4.66 14.59 1.63
CA GLY A 216 -5.69 15.49 2.12
C GLY A 216 -6.63 14.82 3.13
N ASP A 217 -7.00 15.57 4.16
CA ASP A 217 -8.11 15.23 5.06
C ASP A 217 -9.42 15.86 4.59
N ALA A 218 -10.52 15.56 5.29
CA ALA A 218 -11.86 16.08 4.96
C ALA A 218 -11.96 17.63 4.96
N ALA A 219 -11.03 18.35 5.58
CA ALA A 219 -10.99 19.81 5.53
C ALA A 219 -10.43 20.32 4.20
N THR A 220 -9.49 19.56 3.62
CA THR A 220 -8.75 19.94 2.40
C THR A 220 -9.32 19.33 1.13
N TRP A 221 -9.96 18.16 1.22
CA TRP A 221 -10.46 17.43 0.07
C TRP A 221 -11.70 16.61 0.42
N LEU A 222 -12.70 16.65 -0.46
CA LEU A 222 -13.88 15.79 -0.42
C LEU A 222 -14.13 15.25 -1.83
N PRO A 223 -14.67 14.02 -1.96
CA PRO A 223 -15.01 13.47 -3.26
C PRO A 223 -15.88 14.41 -4.10
N PRO A 224 -15.62 14.52 -5.42
CA PRO A 224 -16.48 15.27 -6.33
C PRO A 224 -17.94 14.81 -6.30
N ASN A 225 -18.16 13.49 -6.21
CA ASN A 225 -19.49 12.91 -6.01
C ASN A 225 -20.04 13.26 -4.63
N ARG A 226 -20.98 14.23 -4.60
CA ARG A 226 -21.58 14.71 -3.36
C ARG A 226 -22.39 13.63 -2.64
N GLY A 227 -23.04 12.73 -3.38
CA GLY A 227 -23.84 11.65 -2.81
C GLY A 227 -23.04 10.68 -1.94
N TYR A 228 -21.73 10.56 -2.19
CA TYR A 228 -20.86 9.68 -1.42
C TYR A 228 -20.21 10.36 -0.19
N ARG A 229 -20.33 11.69 -0.04
CA ARG A 229 -19.59 12.42 1.01
C ARG A 229 -19.97 12.01 2.43
N CYS A 230 -21.25 11.68 2.66
CA CYS A 230 -21.72 11.16 3.94
C CYS A 230 -20.98 9.87 4.32
N THR A 231 -20.97 8.89 3.42
CA THR A 231 -20.21 7.64 3.58
C THR A 231 -18.72 7.92 3.79
N TYR A 232 -18.13 8.79 2.96
CA TYR A 232 -16.71 9.10 3.01
C TYR A 232 -16.27 9.64 4.38
N VAL A 233 -16.99 10.63 4.93
CA VAL A 233 -16.60 11.23 6.22
C VAL A 233 -16.91 10.31 7.41
N SER A 234 -18.01 9.54 7.35
CA SER A 234 -18.32 8.56 8.39
C SER A 234 -17.26 7.47 8.48
N ARG A 235 -16.74 7.00 7.33
CA ARG A 235 -15.63 6.04 7.30
C ARG A 235 -14.34 6.62 7.89
N GLN A 236 -14.03 7.90 7.64
CA GLN A 236 -12.89 8.53 8.30
C GLN A 236 -13.04 8.55 9.82
N VAL A 237 -14.25 8.82 10.33
CA VAL A 237 -14.54 8.76 11.76
C VAL A 237 -14.34 7.34 12.31
N GLU A 238 -14.90 6.33 11.65
CA GLU A 238 -14.78 4.93 12.06
C GLU A 238 -13.32 4.48 12.10
N VAL A 239 -12.55 4.73 11.03
CA VAL A 239 -11.13 4.38 10.94
C VAL A 239 -10.35 5.08 12.05
N LYS A 240 -10.54 6.40 12.25
CA LYS A 240 -9.80 7.11 13.29
C LYS A 240 -10.19 6.66 14.70
N ALA A 241 -11.43 6.27 14.94
CA ALA A 241 -11.85 5.68 16.20
C ALA A 241 -11.20 4.31 16.44
N ALA A 242 -11.23 3.43 15.44
CA ALA A 242 -10.66 2.08 15.53
C ALA A 242 -9.15 2.11 15.87
N TYR A 243 -8.41 3.02 15.24
CA TYR A 243 -6.96 3.15 15.41
C TYR A 243 -6.54 4.23 16.41
N ARG A 244 -7.48 4.80 17.16
CA ARG A 244 -7.24 5.85 18.17
C ARG A 244 -6.45 7.05 17.64
N LEU A 245 -6.69 7.41 16.38
CA LEU A 245 -6.10 8.57 15.73
C LEU A 245 -6.88 9.83 16.12
N TRP A 246 -6.21 10.97 16.16
CA TRP A 246 -6.87 12.26 16.40
C TRP A 246 -7.25 12.96 15.10
N MET A 247 -8.09 13.98 15.22
CA MET A 247 -8.43 14.89 14.12
C MET A 247 -7.93 16.29 14.42
N THR A 248 -7.74 17.08 13.37
CA THR A 248 -7.60 18.54 13.55
C THR A 248 -8.97 19.16 13.77
N GLN A 249 -9.00 20.36 14.35
CA GLN A 249 -10.27 21.09 14.51
C GLN A 249 -10.92 21.35 13.15
N ALA A 250 -10.16 21.80 12.15
CA ALA A 250 -10.67 22.07 10.80
C ALA A 250 -11.27 20.83 10.13
N GLU A 251 -10.64 19.67 10.30
CA GLU A 251 -11.15 18.39 9.82
C GLU A 251 -12.45 18.01 10.52
N LYS A 252 -12.49 18.09 11.86
CA LYS A 252 -13.70 17.81 12.64
C LYS A 252 -14.86 18.71 12.22
N ASP A 253 -14.62 20.00 12.05
CA ASP A 253 -15.64 20.96 11.60
C ASP A 253 -16.14 20.64 10.19
N ALA A 254 -15.25 20.22 9.29
CA ALA A 254 -15.63 19.81 7.94
C ALA A 254 -16.52 18.56 7.95
N ILE A 255 -16.18 17.56 8.76
CA ILE A 255 -16.98 16.36 8.94
C ILE A 255 -18.35 16.69 9.54
N ILE A 256 -18.42 17.54 10.58
CA ILE A 256 -19.69 17.99 11.17
C ILE A 256 -20.59 18.63 10.12
N ARG A 257 -20.04 19.52 9.27
CA ARG A 257 -20.82 20.17 8.20
C ARG A 257 -21.39 19.15 7.21
N VAL A 258 -20.58 18.17 6.80
CA VAL A 258 -21.04 17.12 5.89
C VAL A 258 -22.12 16.27 6.57
N LEU A 259 -21.88 15.75 7.77
CA LEU A 259 -22.86 14.92 8.50
C LEU A 259 -24.17 15.65 8.77
N SER A 260 -24.13 16.95 9.06
CA SER A 260 -25.33 17.78 9.22
C SER A 260 -26.15 17.83 7.92
N SER A 261 -25.50 17.90 6.76
CA SER A 261 -26.18 17.84 5.46
C SER A 261 -26.76 16.44 5.14
N CYS A 262 -26.31 15.41 5.85
CA CYS A 262 -26.85 14.05 5.80
C CYS A 262 -28.03 13.84 6.76
N GLY A 263 -28.45 14.89 7.48
CA GLY A 263 -29.55 14.84 8.44
C GLY A 263 -29.14 14.56 9.88
N ALA A 264 -27.83 14.54 10.20
CA ALA A 264 -27.40 14.41 11.59
C ALA A 264 -27.84 15.63 12.40
N THR A 265 -28.39 15.39 13.58
CA THR A 265 -28.77 16.42 14.54
C THR A 265 -27.80 16.39 15.70
N ALA A 266 -27.25 17.54 16.10
CA ALA A 266 -26.42 17.59 17.29
C ALA A 266 -27.23 17.08 18.50
N PRO A 267 -26.68 16.18 19.34
CA PRO A 267 -27.42 15.64 20.47
C PRO A 267 -27.88 16.80 21.34
N THR A 268 -29.20 17.01 21.40
CA THR A 268 -29.80 18.02 22.26
C THR A 268 -29.44 17.66 23.69
N THR A 269 -28.94 18.63 24.45
CA THR A 269 -28.36 18.47 25.79
C THR A 269 -29.28 17.76 26.81
N THR A 270 -30.55 17.54 26.49
CA THR A 270 -31.59 16.97 27.34
C THR A 270 -31.35 15.50 27.75
N GLU A 271 -30.68 14.68 26.94
CA GLU A 271 -30.50 13.25 27.26
C GLU A 271 -29.25 12.93 28.11
N ARG A 272 -28.34 13.91 28.30
CA ARG A 272 -27.08 13.70 29.06
C ARG A 272 -27.25 13.80 30.58
N THR A 273 -28.48 13.94 31.08
CA THR A 273 -28.75 14.06 32.52
C THR A 273 -29.27 12.76 33.14
N ALA A 274 -29.74 11.79 32.35
CA ALA A 274 -30.35 10.57 32.89
C ALA A 274 -29.36 9.49 33.40
N THR A 275 -28.06 9.56 33.05
CA THR A 275 -27.06 8.52 33.43
C THR A 275 -25.88 9.05 34.25
N ARG A 276 -26.01 10.21 34.91
CA ARG A 276 -25.04 10.66 35.92
C ARG A 276 -25.67 10.76 37.31
N THR A 277 -26.12 9.61 37.81
CA THR A 277 -26.10 9.36 39.26
C THR A 277 -25.15 8.19 39.49
N SER A 278 -23.85 8.46 39.36
CA SER A 278 -22.81 7.62 39.93
C SER A 278 -21.97 8.53 40.80
N THR A 279 -22.09 8.35 42.10
CA THR A 279 -21.28 8.98 43.13
C THR A 279 -19.82 8.59 42.91
N ALA A 280 -19.10 9.39 42.12
CA ALA A 280 -17.66 9.25 41.99
C ALA A 280 -17.02 9.83 43.25
N THR A 281 -16.58 8.93 44.13
CA THR A 281 -15.59 9.23 45.18
C THR A 281 -14.37 9.91 44.54
N PRO A 282 -13.87 11.03 45.07
CA PRO A 282 -12.70 11.68 44.50
C PRO A 282 -11.48 10.75 44.66
N VAL A 283 -10.95 10.29 43.53
CA VAL A 283 -9.64 9.65 43.47
C VAL A 283 -8.60 10.77 43.63
N PRO A 284 -7.63 10.65 44.56
CA PRO A 284 -6.63 11.69 44.74
C PRO A 284 -5.78 11.85 43.47
N GLU A 285 -5.57 13.10 43.08
CA GLU A 285 -4.75 13.52 41.97
C GLU A 285 -3.29 13.10 42.23
N THR A 286 -2.86 12.00 41.61
CA THR A 286 -1.45 11.65 41.56
C THR A 286 -0.76 12.63 40.62
N THR A 287 0.07 13.51 41.19
CA THR A 287 1.04 14.31 40.45
C THR A 287 1.97 13.37 39.69
N TYR A 288 1.69 13.18 38.40
CA TYR A 288 2.62 12.52 37.49
C TYR A 288 3.76 13.49 37.19
N THR A 289 4.90 13.26 37.84
CA THR A 289 6.17 13.83 37.41
C THR A 289 6.72 12.92 36.31
N PRO A 290 6.78 13.36 35.05
CA PRO A 290 7.37 12.54 33.99
C PRO A 290 8.83 12.23 34.34
N PRO A 291 9.31 10.99 34.16
CA PRO A 291 10.73 10.69 34.27
C PRO A 291 11.48 11.55 33.24
N ARG A 292 12.56 12.20 33.70
CA ARG A 292 13.48 12.99 32.87
C ARG A 292 14.25 12.04 31.96
N LEU A 293 13.63 11.62 30.86
CA LEU A 293 14.30 10.91 29.78
C LEU A 293 15.06 11.94 28.94
N TYR A 294 16.37 11.72 28.85
CA TYR A 294 17.38 12.44 28.08
C TYR A 294 17.90 13.78 28.61
N ALA A 295 19.15 13.74 29.11
CA ALA A 295 20.08 14.85 28.93
C ALA A 295 20.43 14.93 27.44
N PRO A 296 20.46 16.14 26.84
CA PRO A 296 20.89 16.30 25.46
C PRO A 296 22.34 15.79 25.33
N PRO A 297 22.67 14.97 24.31
CA PRO A 297 24.06 14.76 23.95
C PRO A 297 24.68 16.12 23.62
N ALA A 298 25.94 16.30 23.99
CA ALA A 298 26.72 17.47 23.57
C ALA A 298 26.59 17.64 22.05
N GLU A 299 26.41 18.89 21.61
CA GLU A 299 26.41 19.29 20.20
C GLU A 299 27.68 18.79 19.53
N THR A 300 27.60 17.64 18.87
CA THR A 300 28.51 17.34 17.78
C THR A 300 28.09 18.23 16.62
N THR A 301 28.92 19.22 16.35
CA THR A 301 28.86 20.02 15.12
C THR A 301 28.55 19.11 13.94
N PRO A 302 27.48 19.37 13.16
CA PRO A 302 27.19 18.57 11.98
C PRO A 302 28.39 18.66 11.03
N PRO A 303 28.89 17.53 10.49
CA PRO A 303 29.79 17.61 9.35
C PRO A 303 29.05 18.27 8.19
N VAL A 304 29.74 19.27 7.67
CA VAL A 304 29.46 20.12 6.52
C VAL A 304 29.12 19.30 5.26
N ASP A 305 28.13 19.81 4.50
CA ASP A 305 27.78 19.57 3.10
C ASP A 305 27.27 18.18 2.64
N ALA A 306 25.94 18.05 2.52
CA ALA A 306 25.31 17.28 1.44
C ALA A 306 24.76 18.28 0.42
N PRO A 307 25.19 18.25 -0.85
CA PRO A 307 24.97 19.35 -1.78
C PRO A 307 23.49 19.45 -2.17
N SER A 308 22.93 20.65 -2.08
CA SER A 308 21.64 21.07 -2.63
C SER A 308 21.57 21.02 -4.17
N SER A 309 22.58 20.43 -4.82
CA SER A 309 22.73 20.33 -6.27
C SER A 309 23.04 18.91 -6.75
N ALA A 310 22.53 17.87 -6.07
CA ALA A 310 22.72 16.49 -6.51
C ALA A 310 22.35 16.36 -8.01
N TYR A 311 23.32 16.03 -8.85
CA TYR A 311 23.15 15.82 -10.29
C TYR A 311 23.52 14.38 -10.58
N TYR A 312 22.57 13.61 -11.12
CA TYR A 312 22.81 12.25 -11.58
C TYR A 312 22.86 12.23 -13.11
N ALA A 313 23.92 11.65 -13.67
CA ALA A 313 24.09 11.55 -15.12
C ALA A 313 23.05 10.61 -15.77
N ASN A 314 22.63 9.58 -15.05
CA ASN A 314 21.64 8.58 -15.45
C ASN A 314 21.14 7.82 -14.20
N CYS A 315 20.18 6.90 -14.39
CA CYS A 315 19.57 6.14 -13.30
C CYS A 315 20.49 5.12 -12.62
N SER A 316 21.57 4.66 -13.26
CA SER A 316 22.54 3.81 -12.55
C SER A 316 23.35 4.60 -11.53
N ALA A 317 23.71 5.86 -11.84
CA ALA A 317 24.38 6.74 -10.89
C ALA A 317 23.47 7.10 -9.70
N ALA A 318 22.17 7.32 -9.95
CA ALA A 318 21.21 7.56 -8.88
C ALA A 318 21.03 6.34 -7.96
N ARG A 319 20.93 5.11 -8.51
CA ARG A 319 20.86 3.87 -7.72
C ARG A 319 22.16 3.58 -6.96
N ALA A 320 23.32 3.78 -7.57
CA ALA A 320 24.61 3.58 -6.91
C ALA A 320 24.85 4.55 -5.75
N ALA A 321 24.28 5.75 -5.83
CA ALA A 321 24.28 6.74 -4.75
C ALA A 321 23.17 6.51 -3.71
N GLY A 322 22.34 5.46 -3.87
CA GLY A 322 21.22 5.16 -2.96
C GLY A 322 20.06 6.16 -3.03
N ALA A 323 19.96 6.93 -4.12
CA ALA A 323 19.02 8.04 -4.25
C ALA A 323 17.78 7.71 -5.11
N ALA A 324 17.71 6.53 -5.72
CA ALA A 324 16.57 6.10 -6.54
C ALA A 324 15.58 5.23 -5.73
N PRO A 325 14.26 5.30 -6.00
CA PRO A 325 13.60 6.16 -7.00
C PRO A 325 13.57 7.65 -6.61
N LEU A 326 13.71 8.54 -7.60
CA LEU A 326 13.72 9.99 -7.44
C LEU A 326 12.35 10.57 -7.76
N TYR A 327 11.75 11.35 -6.87
CA TYR A 327 10.41 11.91 -7.10
C TYR A 327 10.46 13.37 -7.58
N ALA A 328 9.47 13.78 -8.38
CA ALA A 328 9.37 15.13 -8.90
C ALA A 328 9.46 16.20 -7.79
N GLY A 329 10.41 17.13 -7.95
CA GLY A 329 10.70 18.18 -6.97
C GLY A 329 11.75 17.83 -5.91
N GLN A 330 12.27 16.59 -5.87
CA GLN A 330 13.40 16.22 -5.02
C GLN A 330 14.74 16.65 -5.64
N PRO A 331 15.77 16.97 -4.83
CA PRO A 331 17.13 17.18 -5.31
C PRO A 331 17.62 15.98 -6.13
N GLY A 332 18.07 16.24 -7.36
CA GLY A 332 18.50 15.20 -8.30
C GLY A 332 17.42 14.61 -9.20
N TYR A 333 16.14 14.90 -8.96
CA TYR A 333 15.08 14.58 -9.93
C TYR A 333 15.23 15.45 -11.20
N ARG A 334 15.09 14.82 -12.37
CA ARG A 334 15.09 15.50 -13.67
C ARG A 334 14.16 14.75 -14.61
N ALA A 335 13.34 15.47 -15.37
CA ALA A 335 12.40 14.88 -16.34
C ALA A 335 13.08 13.99 -17.41
N LYS A 336 14.40 14.10 -17.61
CA LYS A 336 15.17 13.22 -18.51
C LYS A 336 15.51 11.85 -17.90
N LEU A 337 15.46 11.74 -16.56
CA LEU A 337 15.65 10.49 -15.81
C LEU A 337 14.31 9.76 -15.57
N ASP A 338 13.22 10.49 -15.70
CA ASP A 338 11.83 10.04 -15.67
C ASP A 338 11.42 9.68 -17.11
N ARG A 339 11.61 8.40 -17.48
CA ARG A 339 11.50 7.96 -18.88
C ARG A 339 10.04 8.00 -19.36
N ASP A 340 9.12 7.82 -18.45
CA ASP A 340 7.67 7.70 -18.64
C ASP A 340 6.89 8.95 -18.21
N GLY A 341 7.54 9.89 -17.54
CA GLY A 341 7.02 11.23 -17.24
C GLY A 341 5.94 11.23 -16.16
N ASP A 342 5.92 10.22 -15.30
CA ASP A 342 4.89 10.01 -14.28
C ASP A 342 5.19 10.70 -12.94
N GLY A 343 6.34 11.38 -12.86
CA GLY A 343 6.82 12.06 -11.67
C GLY A 343 7.77 11.21 -10.82
N VAL A 344 8.15 10.01 -11.27
CA VAL A 344 9.11 9.12 -10.59
C VAL A 344 10.23 8.72 -11.55
N ALA A 345 11.40 9.28 -11.33
CA ALA A 345 12.60 8.94 -12.09
C ALA A 345 13.31 7.70 -11.50
N CYS A 346 13.87 6.89 -12.38
CA CYS A 346 14.78 5.78 -12.05
C CYS A 346 14.18 4.59 -11.29
N GLU A 347 12.90 4.32 -11.53
CA GLU A 347 12.23 3.05 -11.21
C GLU A 347 13.00 1.82 -11.74
#